data_AF-A0AAU2KZQ4-F1
#
_entry.id   AF-A0AAU2KZQ4-F1
#
_cell.length_a   1.000
_cell.length_b   1.000
_cell.length_c   1.000
_cell.angle_alpha   90.00
_cell.angle_beta   90.00
_cell.angle_gamma   90.00
#
_symmetry.space_group_name_H-M   'P 1'
#
loop_
_entity.id
_entity.type
_entity.pdbx_description
1 polymer ?
#
loop_
_entity_poly.entity_id
_entity_poly.type
_entity_poly.pdbx_seq_one_letter_code
_entity_poly.pdbx_strand_id
1 'polypeptide(L)'
;MTLGDLRYSTRSLTEATFQARRPVPQIIRRRVDVYRFPRHNRDRGISRASTLEERRSRQRLRARTGLLRRLLNTPTGELTLEAADTIEIPPPKHRHGTLWQA
;
A
#
# COMPACT_ATOMS: atom_id res chain seq x y z
N MET A 1 -15.04 15.71 4.61
CA MET A 1 -16.37 15.06 4.76
C MET A 1 -17.06 15.64 5.99
N THR A 2 -18.38 15.87 5.96
CA THR A 2 -19.12 16.39 7.14
C THR A 2 -19.85 15.23 7.80
N LEU A 3 -19.48 14.87 9.03
CA LEU A 3 -20.09 13.78 9.78
C LEU A 3 -21.05 14.37 10.82
N GLY A 4 -22.30 13.90 10.81
CA GLY A 4 -23.30 14.23 11.82
C GLY A 4 -23.20 13.26 12.98
N ASP A 5 -22.99 13.79 14.19
CA ASP A 5 -22.96 13.03 15.43
C ASP A 5 -24.06 13.54 16.37
N LEU A 6 -24.60 12.67 17.22
CA LEU A 6 -25.61 13.00 18.21
C LEU A 6 -24.96 12.99 19.59
N ARG A 7 -24.86 14.16 20.22
CA ARG A 7 -24.23 14.28 21.55
C ARG A 7 -25.14 14.95 22.56
N TYR A 8 -25.05 14.47 23.80
CA TYR A 8 -25.62 15.15 24.94
C TYR A 8 -24.62 16.19 25.44
N SER A 9 -25.03 17.45 25.50
CA SER A 9 -24.30 18.46 26.26
C SER A 9 -24.59 18.29 27.75
N THR A 10 -23.67 18.71 28.61
CA THR A 10 -23.87 18.74 30.07
C THR A 10 -25.18 19.44 30.40
N ARG A 11 -25.43 20.62 29.83
CA ARG A 11 -26.69 21.36 29.98
C ARG A 11 -27.92 20.54 29.60
N SER A 12 -27.90 19.83 28.47
CA SER A 12 -29.02 19.00 28.02
C SER A 12 -29.31 17.83 28.97
N LEU A 13 -28.28 17.29 29.64
CA LEU A 13 -28.45 16.27 30.65
C LEU A 13 -29.04 16.86 31.93
N THR A 14 -28.52 18.00 32.39
CA THR A 14 -28.99 18.66 33.62
C THR A 14 -30.44 19.11 33.52
N GLU A 15 -30.85 19.71 32.39
CA GLU A 15 -32.23 20.12 32.14
C GLU A 15 -33.18 18.90 32.09
N ALA A 16 -32.74 17.79 31.50
CA ALA A 16 -33.53 16.57 31.44
C ALA A 16 -33.73 15.93 32.82
N THR A 17 -32.67 15.92 33.64
CA THR A 17 -32.74 15.48 35.04
C THR A 17 -33.68 16.36 35.85
N PHE A 18 -33.56 17.68 35.74
CA PHE A 18 -34.43 18.63 36.45
C PHE A 18 -35.91 18.47 36.06
N GLN A 19 -36.18 18.19 34.78
CA GLN A 19 -37.54 18.06 34.25
C GLN A 19 -38.07 16.61 34.30
N ALA A 20 -37.38 15.70 35.00
CA ALA A 20 -37.73 14.28 35.12
C ALA A 20 -38.07 13.61 33.78
N ARG A 21 -37.38 14.01 32.71
CA ARG A 21 -37.62 13.53 31.34
C ARG A 21 -36.37 12.94 30.72
N ARG A 22 -36.55 12.23 29.60
CA ARG A 22 -35.44 11.67 28.84
C ARG A 22 -34.63 12.81 28.16
N PRO A 23 -33.29 12.80 28.22
CA PRO A 23 -32.48 13.78 27.51
C PRO A 23 -32.59 13.59 25.99
N VAL A 24 -32.60 14.71 25.26
CA VAL A 24 -32.66 14.73 23.80
C VAL A 24 -31.28 15.10 23.26
N PRO A 25 -30.66 14.27 22.41
CA PRO A 25 -29.33 14.55 21.89
C PRO A 25 -29.34 15.71 20.89
N GLN A 26 -28.25 16.46 20.86
CA GLN A 26 -28.04 17.57 19.93
C GLN A 26 -27.24 17.10 18.71
N ILE A 27 -27.61 17.59 17.53
CA ILE A 27 -26.87 17.32 16.29
C ILE A 27 -25.62 18.18 16.27
N ILE A 28 -24.46 17.53 16.20
CA ILE A 28 -23.17 18.18 16.00
C ILE A 28 -22.66 17.81 14.61
N ARG A 29 -22.31 18.82 13.82
CA ARG A 29 -21.67 18.64 12.52
C ARG A 29 -20.18 18.85 12.67
N ARG A 30 -19.38 17.83 12.38
CA ARG A 30 -17.92 17.93 12.40
C ARG A 30 -17.37 17.83 10.99
N ARG A 31 -16.50 18.77 10.63
CA ARG A 31 -15.66 18.62 9.45
C ARG A 31 -14.53 17.66 9.79
N VAL A 32 -14.47 16.56 9.07
CA VAL A 32 -13.44 15.52 9.24
C VAL A 32 -12.78 15.24 7.91
N ASP A 33 -11.46 15.11 7.95
CA ASP A 33 -10.67 14.60 6.84
C ASP A 33 -10.48 13.11 7.05
N VAL A 34 -11.15 12.33 6.21
CA VAL A 34 -11.07 10.87 6.24
C VAL A 34 -10.05 10.45 5.20
N TYR A 35 -8.87 10.10 5.66
CA TYR A 35 -7.85 9.51 4.81
C TYR A 35 -8.15 8.02 4.69
N ARG A 36 -8.40 7.57 3.46
CA ARG A 36 -8.58 6.15 3.16
C ARG A 36 -7.41 5.69 2.31
N PHE A 37 -6.76 4.62 2.73
CA PHE A 37 -5.77 3.96 1.88
C PHE A 37 -6.45 3.53 0.57
N PRO A 38 -5.80 3.73 -0.58
CA PRO A 38 -6.37 3.35 -1.88
C PRO A 38 -6.87 1.89 -1.96
N ARG A 39 -6.22 0.97 -1.23
CA ARG A 39 -6.66 -0.43 -1.08
C ARG A 39 -8.10 -0.58 -0.57
N HIS A 40 -8.56 0.36 0.23
CA HIS A 40 -9.88 0.33 0.85
C HIS A 40 -11.00 0.68 -0.16
N ASN A 41 -10.67 1.36 -1.27
CA ASN A 41 -11.63 1.63 -2.34
C ASN A 41 -11.70 0.52 -3.40
N ARG A 42 -11.09 -0.65 -3.15
CA ARG A 42 -10.94 -1.73 -4.15
C ARG A 42 -10.37 -1.20 -5.47
N ASP A 43 -9.50 -0.20 -5.39
CA ASP A 43 -8.95 0.46 -6.57
C ASP A 43 -8.09 -0.54 -7.35
N ARG A 44 -8.60 -0.90 -8.53
CA ARG A 44 -7.92 -1.82 -9.46
C ARG A 44 -6.68 -1.19 -10.07
N GLY A 45 -6.54 0.15 -10.04
CA GLY A 45 -5.41 0.90 -10.57
C GLY A 45 -4.09 0.48 -9.93
N ILE A 46 -4.02 0.48 -8.60
CA ILE A 46 -2.80 0.07 -7.86
C ILE A 46 -2.48 -1.40 -8.07
N SER A 47 -3.50 -2.26 -8.06
CA SER A 47 -3.31 -3.68 -8.35
C SER A 47 -2.72 -3.91 -9.75
N ARG A 48 -3.21 -3.18 -10.76
CA ARG A 48 -2.71 -3.23 -12.14
C ARG A 48 -1.29 -2.67 -12.24
N ALA A 49 -1.03 -1.50 -11.66
CA ALA A 49 0.30 -0.88 -11.64
C ALA A 49 1.34 -1.77 -10.97
N SER A 50 1.02 -2.34 -9.81
CA SER A 50 1.88 -3.29 -9.10
C SER A 50 2.15 -4.56 -9.92
N THR A 51 1.15 -5.07 -10.64
CA THR A 51 1.32 -6.26 -11.50
C THR A 51 2.25 -5.97 -12.68
N LEU A 52 2.12 -4.78 -13.29
CA LEU A 52 2.96 -4.34 -14.41
C LEU A 52 4.42 -4.17 -13.96
N GLU A 53 4.64 -3.49 -12.84
CA GLU A 53 5.99 -3.30 -12.28
C GLU A 53 6.63 -4.63 -11.87
N GLU A 54 5.87 -5.55 -11.29
CA GLU A 54 6.38 -6.90 -10.99
C GLU A 54 6.79 -7.64 -12.26
N ARG A 55 5.98 -7.59 -13.33
CA ARG A 55 6.33 -8.20 -14.63
C ARG A 55 7.62 -7.59 -15.18
N ARG A 56 7.76 -6.27 -15.15
CA ARG A 56 8.99 -5.56 -15.59
C ARG A 56 10.20 -5.98 -14.75
N SER A 57 10.06 -6.05 -13.43
CA SER A 57 11.13 -6.49 -12.53
C SER A 57 11.57 -7.92 -12.84
N ARG A 58 10.63 -8.85 -13.07
CA ARG A 58 10.93 -10.23 -13.45
C ARG A 58 11.62 -10.32 -14.81
N GLN A 59 11.20 -9.51 -15.78
CA GLN A 59 11.87 -9.46 -17.09
C GLN A 59 13.31 -8.96 -16.98
N ARG A 60 13.55 -7.88 -16.23
CA ARG A 60 14.90 -7.37 -15.96
C ARG A 60 15.77 -8.42 -15.27
N LEU A 61 15.23 -9.09 -14.26
CA LEU A 61 15.92 -10.17 -13.56
C LEU A 61 16.31 -11.30 -14.51
N ARG A 62 15.37 -11.79 -15.32
CA ARG A 62 15.64 -12.85 -16.32
C ARG A 62 16.69 -12.44 -17.34
N ALA A 63 16.68 -11.19 -17.79
CA ALA A 63 17.69 -10.69 -18.72
C ALA A 63 19.09 -10.72 -18.08
N ARG A 64 19.22 -10.20 -16.85
CA ARG A 64 20.51 -10.15 -16.12
C ARG A 64 21.03 -11.53 -15.76
N THR A 65 20.18 -12.42 -15.25
CA THR A 65 20.58 -13.81 -14.97
C THR A 65 20.91 -14.58 -16.25
N GLY A 66 20.24 -14.26 -17.36
CA GLY A 66 20.56 -14.80 -18.68
C GLY A 66 21.95 -14.40 -19.18
N LEU A 67 22.36 -13.14 -18.95
CA LEU A 67 23.72 -12.68 -19.25
C LEU A 67 24.76 -13.43 -18.42
N LEU A 68 24.54 -13.53 -17.11
CA LEU A 68 25.42 -14.28 -16.21
C LEU A 68 25.51 -15.76 -16.62
N ARG A 69 24.40 -16.38 -16.99
CA ARG A 69 24.39 -17.76 -17.49
C ARG A 69 25.17 -17.93 -18.80
N ARG A 70 25.17 -16.94 -19.69
CA ARG A 70 25.99 -16.98 -20.92
C ARG A 70 27.48 -16.85 -20.63
N LEU A 71 27.86 -16.01 -19.66
CA LEU A 71 29.25 -15.89 -19.22
C LEU A 71 29.75 -17.16 -18.54
N LEU A 72 28.89 -17.86 -17.79
CA LEU A 72 29.22 -19.15 -17.17
C LEU A 72 29.35 -20.29 -18.18
N ASN A 73 28.56 -20.27 -19.25
CA ASN A 73 28.49 -21.36 -20.22
C ASN A 73 29.37 -21.10 -21.46
N THR A 74 30.54 -20.49 -21.29
CA THR A 74 31.50 -20.31 -22.39
C THR A 74 32.02 -21.66 -22.86
N PRO A 75 32.18 -21.88 -24.18
CA PRO A 75 32.59 -23.18 -24.74
C PRO A 75 34.01 -23.60 -24.32
N THR A 76 34.85 -22.66 -23.90
CA THR A 76 36.19 -22.89 -23.37
C THR A 76 36.20 -23.23 -21.87
N GLY A 77 35.08 -23.08 -21.16
CA GLY A 77 34.98 -23.33 -19.72
C GLY A 77 35.67 -22.28 -18.84
N GLU A 78 36.30 -21.27 -19.43
CA GLU A 78 36.92 -20.17 -18.69
C GLU A 78 35.85 -19.14 -18.32
N LEU A 79 35.64 -18.99 -17.01
CA LEU A 79 34.80 -17.97 -16.43
C LEU A 79 35.59 -16.67 -16.28
N THR A 80 35.18 -15.61 -16.98
CA THR A 80 35.72 -14.27 -16.75
C THR A 80 35.08 -13.68 -15.50
N LEU A 81 35.68 -13.93 -14.32
CA LEU A 81 35.18 -13.45 -13.03
C LEU A 81 34.95 -11.93 -13.02
N GLU A 82 35.88 -11.16 -13.59
CA GLU A 82 35.74 -9.71 -13.71
C GLU A 82 34.46 -9.30 -14.46
N ALA A 83 34.10 -10.01 -15.53
CA ALA A 83 32.88 -9.73 -16.28
C ALA A 83 31.62 -10.14 -15.49
N ALA A 84 31.69 -11.23 -14.72
CA ALA A 84 30.59 -11.67 -13.87
C ALA A 84 30.30 -10.67 -12.73
N ASP A 85 31.35 -10.12 -12.11
CA ASP A 85 31.25 -9.14 -11.01
C ASP A 85 30.61 -7.82 -11.44
N THR A 86 30.65 -7.47 -12.73
CA THR A 86 29.93 -6.29 -13.24
C THR A 86 28.41 -6.47 -13.33
N ILE A 87 27.89 -7.70 -13.24
CA ILE A 87 26.45 -7.96 -13.39
C ILE A 87 25.76 -7.86 -12.02
N GLU A 88 25.22 -6.68 -11.72
CA GLU A 88 24.38 -6.50 -10.53
C GLU A 88 22.99 -7.15 -10.69
N ILE A 89 22.72 -8.17 -9.89
CA ILE A 89 21.40 -8.82 -9.82
C ILE A 89 20.65 -8.31 -8.59
N PRO A 90 19.64 -7.43 -8.76
CA PRO A 90 18.87 -6.91 -7.64
C PRO A 90 17.96 -8.00 -7.08
N PRO A 91 17.63 -7.95 -5.78
CA PRO A 91 16.69 -8.90 -5.19
C PRO A 91 15.33 -8.83 -5.90
N PRO A 92 14.67 -9.97 -6.11
CA PRO A 92 13.37 -10.00 -6.77
C PRO A 92 12.34 -9.22 -5.94
N LYS A 93 11.74 -8.19 -6.55
CA LYS A 93 10.61 -7.47 -5.95
C LYS A 93 9.34 -8.28 -6.17
N HIS A 94 8.83 -8.91 -5.11
CA HIS A 94 7.57 -9.63 -5.11
C HIS A 94 6.38 -8.70 -4.84
N ARG A 95 5.23 -9.02 -5.44
CA ARG A 95 3.92 -8.36 -5.29
C ARG A 95 3.57 -7.92 -3.86
N HIS A 96 4.02 -8.69 -2.86
CA HIS A 96 3.64 -8.49 -1.46
C HIS A 96 4.23 -7.20 -0.86
N GLY A 97 5.40 -6.73 -1.30
CA GLY A 97 6.01 -5.50 -0.77
C GLY A 97 5.24 -4.24 -1.17
N THR A 98 4.89 -4.14 -2.45
CA THR A 98 4.15 -2.98 -3.00
C THR A 98 2.70 -2.93 -2.52
N LEU A 99 2.05 -4.09 -2.34
CA LEU A 99 0.70 -4.14 -1.75
C LEU A 99 0.70 -3.81 -0.25
N TRP A 100 1.78 -4.10 0.47
CA TRP A 100 1.91 -3.69 1.88
C TRP A 100 2.14 -2.19 2.03
N GLN A 101 2.98 -1.61 1.17
CA GLN A 101 3.35 -0.19 1.22
C GLN A 101 2.28 0.77 0.64
N ALA A 102 1.18 0.23 0.10
CA ALA A 102 0.04 0.98 -0.45
C ALA A 102 -1.18 1.00 0.48
#